data_AF-A0A8B6BER9-F1
#
_entry.id   AF-A0A8B6BER9-F1
#
_cell.length_a   1.000
_cell.length_b   1.000
_cell.length_c   1.000
_cell.angle_alpha   90.00
_cell.angle_beta   90.00
_cell.angle_gamma   90.00
#
_symmetry.space_group_name_H-M   'P 1'
#
loop_
_entity.id
_entity.type
_entity.pdbx_description
1 polymer ?
#
loop_
_entity_poly.entity_id
_entity_poly.type
_entity_poly.pdbx_seq_one_letter_code
_entity_poly.pdbx_strand_id
1 'polypeptide(L)' 'MNIALNKNATQVSTWSNNVSGFGPRNANNARRNQVANNGDCASTTDQDPDKWWTVDFGNMYTIESVQIYARTDCC' A
#
# COMPACT_ATOMS: atom_id res chain seq x y z
N MET A 1 11.46 -10.58 -10.43
CA MET A 1 11.96 -9.94 -9.19
C MET A 1 10.97 -8.87 -8.76
N ASN A 2 10.61 -8.77 -7.47
CA ASN A 2 9.73 -7.70 -7.00
C ASN A 2 10.56 -6.44 -6.67
N ILE A 3 10.55 -5.47 -7.57
CA ILE A 3 11.29 -4.20 -7.42
C ILE A 3 10.61 -3.20 -6.47
N ALA A 4 9.34 -3.40 -6.12
CA ALA A 4 8.60 -2.54 -5.21
C ALA A 4 8.85 -2.87 -3.72
N LEU A 5 9.41 -4.04 -3.43
CA LEU A 5 9.59 -4.56 -2.07
C LEU A 5 10.41 -3.60 -1.20
N ASN A 6 9.83 -3.16 -0.07
CA ASN A 6 10.42 -2.25 0.90
C ASN A 6 10.93 -0.91 0.32
N LYS A 7 10.49 -0.55 -0.88
CA LYS A 7 10.75 0.78 -1.46
C LYS A 7 9.93 1.85 -0.73
N ASN A 8 10.37 3.09 -0.86
CA ASN A 8 9.68 4.21 -0.21
C ASN A 8 8.30 4.38 -0.85
N ALA A 9 7.25 4.18 -0.05
CA ALA A 9 5.87 4.28 -0.49
C ALA A 9 5.18 5.44 0.22
N THR A 10 4.33 6.16 -0.50
CA THR A 10 3.49 7.23 0.03
C THR A 10 2.06 7.05 -0.43
N GLN A 11 1.12 7.63 0.30
CA GLN A 11 -0.29 7.65 -0.05
C GLN A 11 -0.88 8.99 0.35
N VAL A 12 -2.00 9.38 -0.27
CA VAL A 12 -2.62 10.69 -0.07
C VAL A 12 -2.88 11.03 1.41
N SER A 13 -3.29 10.03 2.19
CA SER A 13 -3.61 10.13 3.60
C SER A 13 -3.52 8.75 4.24
N THR A 14 -3.52 8.67 5.57
CA THR A 14 -3.64 7.38 6.28
C THR A 14 -4.95 7.33 7.05
N TRP A 15 -5.72 6.26 6.87
CA TRP A 15 -6.98 6.06 7.58
C TRP A 15 -6.76 6.16 9.11
N SER A 16 -7.59 6.99 9.76
CA SER A 16 -7.51 7.26 11.21
C SER A 16 -6.13 7.73 11.72
N ASN A 17 -5.25 8.24 10.84
CA ASN A 17 -3.84 8.53 11.15
C ASN A 17 -3.05 7.32 11.72
N ASN A 18 -3.53 6.10 11.50
CA ASN A 18 -2.93 4.88 12.03
C ASN A 18 -1.89 4.31 11.06
N VAL A 19 -0.67 4.85 11.11
CA VAL A 19 0.44 4.46 10.21
C VAL A 19 0.89 3.02 10.44
N SER A 20 0.84 2.50 11.67
CA SER A 20 1.22 1.11 11.94
C SER A 20 0.23 0.11 11.35
N GLY A 21 -1.07 0.45 11.32
CA GLY A 21 -2.12 -0.41 10.77
C GLY A 21 -2.36 -0.23 9.26
N PHE A 22 -2.24 1.00 8.74
CA PHE A 22 -2.74 1.36 7.41
C PHE A 22 -1.76 2.17 6.56
N GLY A 23 -0.50 2.25 6.99
CA GLY A 23 0.54 3.02 6.30
C GLY A 23 0.85 2.47 4.90
N PRO A 24 1.44 3.31 4.03
CA PRO A 24 1.71 2.95 2.64
C PRO A 24 2.66 1.76 2.49
N ARG A 25 3.58 1.59 3.45
CA ARG A 25 4.51 0.46 3.48
C ARG A 25 3.78 -0.90 3.53
N ASN A 26 2.54 -0.94 4.03
CA ASN A 26 1.81 -2.18 4.18
C ASN A 26 1.48 -2.82 2.83
N ALA A 27 1.37 -2.03 1.76
CA ALA A 27 1.16 -2.54 0.40
C ALA A 27 2.43 -3.12 -0.27
N ASN A 28 3.63 -2.90 0.28
CA ASN A 28 4.89 -3.33 -0.34
C ASN A 28 5.92 -3.96 0.61
N ASN A 29 5.49 -4.47 1.77
CA ASN A 29 6.36 -5.10 2.79
C ASN A 29 6.49 -6.64 2.68
N ALA A 30 6.02 -7.23 1.57
CA ALA A 30 5.90 -8.68 1.31
C ALA A 30 4.89 -9.46 2.17
N ARG A 31 4.18 -8.82 3.11
CA ARG A 31 3.08 -9.45 3.82
C ARG A 31 1.84 -9.39 2.94
N ARG A 32 1.20 -10.54 2.73
CA ARG A 32 0.03 -10.67 1.83
C ARG A 32 -1.25 -11.00 2.59
N ASN A 33 -1.31 -10.65 3.88
CA ASN A 33 -2.54 -10.81 4.63
C ASN A 33 -3.50 -9.72 4.17
N GLN A 34 -4.55 -10.12 3.47
CA GLN A 34 -5.53 -9.21 2.88
C GLN A 34 -6.62 -8.80 3.87
N VAL A 35 -6.42 -9.02 5.17
CA VAL A 35 -7.31 -8.61 6.27
C VAL A 35 -6.85 -7.26 6.83
N ALA A 36 -7.70 -6.23 6.75
CA ALA A 36 -7.33 -4.85 7.09
C ALA A 36 -6.77 -4.68 8.51
N ASN A 37 -7.42 -5.27 9.51
CA ASN A 37 -7.05 -5.08 10.92
C ASN A 37 -5.77 -5.84 11.34
N ASN A 38 -5.15 -6.59 10.43
CA ASN A 38 -3.88 -7.30 10.70
C ASN A 38 -2.64 -6.45 10.41
N GLY A 39 -2.81 -5.18 9.99
CA GLY A 39 -1.68 -4.26 9.76
C GLY A 39 -0.93 -4.51 8.45
N ASP A 40 -1.55 -5.22 7.52
CA ASP A 40 -0.93 -5.67 6.27
C ASP A 40 -1.60 -5.06 5.02
N CYS A 41 -2.57 -4.16 5.21
CA CYS A 41 -3.18 -3.36 4.15
C CYS A 41 -2.77 -1.90 4.27
N ALA A 42 -2.61 -1.20 3.14
CA ALA A 42 -2.57 0.25 3.10
C ALA A 42 -4.02 0.78 2.99
N SER A 43 -4.35 1.88 3.69
CA SER A 43 -5.68 2.50 3.59
C SER A 43 -5.64 4.02 3.76
N THR A 44 -6.40 4.72 2.92
CA THR A 44 -6.58 6.18 2.94
C THR A 44 -7.90 6.55 3.63
N THR A 45 -8.09 7.82 3.98
CA THR A 45 -9.41 8.28 4.46
C THR A 45 -10.44 8.30 3.33
N ASP A 46 -11.72 8.12 3.65
CA ASP A 46 -12.81 8.22 2.68
C ASP A 46 -13.02 9.64 2.16
N GLN A 47 -12.52 10.63 2.91
CA GLN A 47 -12.63 12.07 2.59
C GLN A 47 -11.78 12.51 1.40
N ASP A 48 -10.81 11.70 0.97
CA ASP A 48 -9.96 12.04 -0.16
C ASP A 48 -10.76 11.95 -1.48
N PRO A 49 -10.85 13.04 -2.26
CA PRO A 49 -11.55 13.05 -3.54
C PRO A 49 -10.84 12.18 -4.58
N ASP A 50 -9.51 12.17 -4.56
CA ASP A 50 -8.66 11.36 -5.44
C ASP A 50 -7.68 10.54 -4.61
N LYS A 51 -8.02 9.27 -4.39
CA LYS A 51 -7.21 8.34 -3.59
C LYS A 51 -6.05 7.79 -4.41
N TRP A 52 -4.83 7.93 -3.88
CA TRP A 52 -3.64 7.37 -4.52
C TRP A 52 -2.68 6.76 -3.50
N TRP A 53 -1.92 5.79 -3.99
CA TRP A 53 -0.75 5.20 -3.37
C TRP A 53 0.35 5.15 -4.44
N THR A 54 1.58 5.47 -4.07
CA THR A 54 2.73 5.46 -4.96
C THR A 54 3.95 4.87 -4.28
N VAL A 55 4.88 4.37 -5.09
CA VAL A 55 6.15 3.82 -4.65
C VAL A 55 7.27 4.38 -5.51
N ASP A 56 8.29 4.93 -4.84
CA ASP A 56 9.50 5.40 -5.48
C ASP A 56 10.52 4.25 -5.57
N PHE A 57 10.81 3.81 -6.80
CA PHE A 57 11.80 2.76 -7.05
C PHE A 57 13.25 3.25 -6.90
N GLY A 58 13.47 4.56 -6.88
CA GLY A 58 14.76 5.23 -6.77
C GLY A 58 15.59 5.24 -8.05
N ASN A 59 15.08 4.65 -9.14
CA ASN A 59 15.68 4.61 -10.48
C ASN A 59 14.60 4.30 -11.52
N MET A 60 14.93 4.41 -12.80
CA MET A 60 14.07 3.96 -13.90
C MET A 60 14.17 2.44 -14.07
N TYR A 61 13.02 1.79 -14.21
CA TYR A 61 12.91 0.35 -14.46
C TYR A 61 11.88 0.08 -15.56
N THR A 62 12.13 -0.91 -16.39
CA THR A 62 11.11 -1.51 -17.24
C THR A 62 10.24 -2.43 -16.38
N ILE A 63 8.93 -2.15 -16.34
CA ILE A 63 7.97 -2.95 -15.57
C ILE A 63 7.33 -3.97 -16.51
N GLU A 64 7.53 -5.25 -16.22
CA GLU A 64 6.90 -6.34 -16.99
C GLU A 64 5.46 -6.61 -16.53
N SER A 65 5.20 -6.49 -15.22
CA SER A 65 3.87 -6.73 -14.65
C SER A 65 3.68 -6.00 -13.32
N VAL A 66 2.42 -5.73 -12.99
CA VAL A 66 2.00 -5.19 -11.70
C VAL A 66 0.96 -6.16 -11.11
N GLN A 67 1.17 -6.58 -9.87
CA GLN A 67 0.23 -7.43 -9.14
C GLN A 67 -0.31 -6.66 -7.94
N ILE A 68 -1.63 -6.52 -7.87
CA ILE A 68 -2.34 -5.84 -6.79
C ILE A 68 -3.11 -6.88 -5.99
N TYR A 69 -2.92 -6.88 -4.67
CA TYR A 69 -3.65 -7.76 -3.74
C TYR A 69 -4.63 -6.89 -2.96
N ALA A 70 -5.91 -6.92 -3.36
CA ALA A 70 -6.95 -6.15 -2.70
C ALA A 70 -7.31 -6.76 -1.33
N ARG A 71 -7.82 -5.92 -0.41
CA ARG A 71 -8.44 -6.39 0.83
C ARG A 71 -9.51 -7.45 0.54
N THR A 72 -9.60 -8.50 1.36
CA THR A 72 -10.54 -9.64 1.17
C THR A 72 -11.54 -9.82 2.30
N ASP A 73 -11.30 -9.23 3.48
CA ASP A 73 -12.26 -9.22 4.57
C ASP A 73 -13.32 -8.13 4.37
N CYS A 74 -14.44 -8.27 5.06
CA CYS A 74 -15.46 -7.24 5.11
C CYS A 74 -15.06 -6.11 6.06
N CYS A 75 -15.88 -5.05 6.02
CA CYS A 75 -15.88 -3.82 6.81
C CYS A 75 -14.70 -2.87 6.56
#